data_AF-A0A814YIC6-F1
#
_entry.id   AF-A0A814YIC6-F1
#
_cell.length_a   1.000
_cell.length_b   1.000
_cell.length_c   1.000
_cell.angle_alpha   90.00
_cell.angle_beta   90.00
_cell.angle_gamma   90.00
#
_symmetry.space_group_name_H-M   'P 1'
#
loop_
_entity.id
_entity.type
_entity.pdbx_description
1 polymer ?
#
loop_
_entity_poly.entity_id
_entity_poly.type
_entity_poly.pdbx_seq_one_letter_code
_entity_poly.pdbx_strand_id
1 'polypeptide(L)'
;MSKYIVLYCFIITLLNQIKTNYALPTELQEETYRVQNNSYISRQLRTTKLCTTNNDLRLYIPYSAVKFFWSGFGVADSDIVAAETAEYMAGKEGKTGVTLEILLRKYKQNMHIQGCNSTIPMTPECQQFWENLSCEYATRVTGEIRIILGSKLNPEDRWFKIEKPTLDSRRSNGQDLWGFKQYELEPVYCKDMATQNTSIPQIKNEICQKNS
;
A
#
# COMPACT_ATOMS: atom_id res chain seq x y z
N MET A 1 46.43 -36.71 -32.40
CA MET A 1 45.11 -36.05 -32.32
C MET A 1 44.43 -36.32 -30.97
N SER A 2 45.01 -35.91 -29.82
CA SER A 2 44.37 -36.16 -28.51
C SER A 2 44.84 -35.21 -27.40
N LYS A 3 44.98 -33.92 -27.72
CA LYS A 3 45.23 -32.86 -26.71
C LYS A 3 44.27 -31.67 -26.80
N TYR A 4 43.59 -31.49 -27.94
CA TYR A 4 42.65 -30.38 -28.15
C TYR A 4 41.20 -30.67 -27.69
N ILE A 5 40.81 -31.94 -27.57
CA ILE A 5 39.44 -32.32 -27.18
C ILE A 5 39.21 -32.10 -25.67
N VAL A 6 40.24 -32.31 -24.84
CA VAL A 6 40.14 -32.14 -23.38
C VAL A 6 39.99 -30.67 -22.98
N LEU A 7 40.65 -29.75 -23.72
CA LEU A 7 40.56 -28.31 -23.45
C LEU A 7 39.16 -27.75 -23.76
N TYR A 8 38.50 -28.27 -24.82
CA TYR A 8 37.16 -27.83 -25.20
C TYR A 8 36.09 -28.26 -24.19
N CYS A 9 36.19 -29.48 -23.64
CA CYS A 9 35.27 -29.92 -22.58
C CYS A 9 35.44 -29.12 -21.28
N PHE A 10 36.67 -28.75 -20.92
CA PHE A 10 36.91 -27.94 -19.73
C PHE A 10 36.33 -26.53 -19.85
N ILE A 11 36.46 -25.89 -21.02
CA ILE A 11 35.92 -24.54 -21.25
C ILE A 11 34.38 -24.54 -21.25
N ILE A 12 33.73 -25.57 -21.83
CA ILE A 12 32.26 -25.68 -21.81
C ILE A 12 31.74 -25.94 -20.39
N THR A 13 32.45 -26.76 -19.59
CA THR A 13 32.06 -27.03 -18.21
C THR A 13 32.23 -25.79 -17.33
N LEU A 14 33.32 -25.02 -17.53
CA LEU A 14 33.54 -23.75 -16.84
C LEU A 14 32.48 -22.70 -17.23
N LEU A 15 32.12 -22.60 -18.51
CA LEU A 15 31.08 -21.68 -18.98
C LEU A 15 29.66 -22.05 -18.48
N ASN A 16 29.36 -23.35 -18.29
CA ASN A 16 28.10 -23.79 -17.68
C ASN A 16 28.05 -23.57 -16.15
N GLN A 17 29.20 -23.62 -15.45
CA GLN A 17 29.27 -23.22 -14.03
C GLN A 17 29.18 -21.70 -13.84
N ILE A 18 29.62 -20.91 -14.83
CA ILE A 18 29.48 -19.46 -14.82
C ILE A 18 28.01 -19.05 -15.08
N LYS A 19 27.28 -19.75 -15.97
CA LYS A 19 25.86 -19.45 -16.23
C LYS A 19 24.90 -19.80 -15.08
N THR A 20 25.28 -20.67 -14.16
CA THR A 20 24.44 -21.08 -13.02
C THR A 20 24.62 -20.22 -11.77
N ASN A 21 25.57 -19.26 -11.77
CA ASN A 21 25.89 -18.42 -10.61
C ASN A 21 25.60 -16.91 -10.79
N TYR A 22 24.91 -16.52 -11.87
CA TYR A 22 24.37 -15.16 -11.99
C TYR A 22 22.84 -15.17 -11.91
N ALA A 23 22.31 -15.73 -10.82
CA ALA A 23 21.12 -15.12 -10.26
C ALA A 23 21.56 -13.76 -9.72
N LEU A 24 21.05 -12.67 -10.30
CA LEU A 24 21.28 -11.32 -9.79
C LEU A 24 20.98 -11.32 -8.29
N PRO A 25 21.84 -10.72 -7.44
CA PRO A 25 21.55 -10.55 -6.03
C PRO A 25 20.15 -9.93 -5.87
N THR A 26 19.37 -10.43 -4.92
CA THR A 26 17.97 -10.01 -4.68
C THR A 26 17.86 -8.48 -4.54
N GLU A 27 18.90 -7.82 -4.02
CA GLU A 27 19.06 -6.36 -3.94
C GLU A 27 19.05 -5.65 -5.31
N LEU A 28 19.70 -6.21 -6.33
CA LEU A 28 19.74 -5.64 -7.69
C LEU A 28 18.42 -5.89 -8.45
N GLN A 29 17.72 -6.99 -8.14
CA GLN A 29 16.37 -7.21 -8.67
C GLN A 29 15.35 -6.23 -8.05
N GLU A 30 15.46 -5.93 -6.76
CA GLU A 30 14.66 -4.90 -6.08
C GLU A 30 14.94 -3.48 -6.62
N GLU A 31 16.19 -3.13 -6.90
CA GLU A 31 16.53 -1.84 -7.52
C GLU A 31 16.03 -1.72 -8.96
N THR A 32 16.12 -2.78 -9.75
CA THR A 32 15.63 -2.75 -11.15
C THR A 32 14.10 -2.61 -11.20
N TYR A 33 13.39 -3.26 -10.27
CA TYR A 33 11.93 -3.10 -10.11
C TYR A 33 11.55 -1.70 -9.60
N ARG A 34 12.34 -1.11 -8.68
CA ARG A 34 12.18 0.29 -8.22
C ARG A 34 12.37 1.30 -9.35
N VAL A 35 13.35 1.10 -10.24
CA VAL A 35 13.65 2.04 -11.32
C VAL A 35 12.60 1.99 -12.44
N GLN A 36 12.08 0.80 -12.79
CA GLN A 36 11.00 0.69 -13.78
C GLN A 36 9.68 1.30 -13.27
N ASN A 37 9.31 1.08 -12.00
CA ASN A 37 8.12 1.70 -11.40
C ASN A 37 8.26 3.24 -11.24
N ASN A 38 9.46 3.73 -10.92
CA ASN A 38 9.68 5.18 -10.79
C ASN A 38 9.56 5.93 -12.12
N SER A 39 9.93 5.32 -13.25
CA SER A 39 9.82 5.94 -14.58
C SER A 39 8.37 6.07 -15.07
N TYR A 40 7.51 5.13 -14.69
CA TYR A 40 6.08 5.17 -15.03
C TYR A 40 5.32 6.17 -14.14
N ILE A 41 5.64 6.20 -12.84
CA ILE A 41 5.05 7.13 -11.87
C ILE A 41 5.45 8.59 -12.18
N SER A 42 6.70 8.85 -12.57
CA SER A 42 7.19 10.22 -12.80
C SER A 42 6.60 10.90 -14.05
N ARG A 43 6.08 10.15 -15.03
CA ARG A 43 5.41 10.73 -16.21
C ARG A 43 3.94 11.11 -15.95
N GLN A 44 3.25 10.46 -15.01
CA GLN A 44 1.85 10.73 -14.69
C GLN A 44 1.64 11.82 -13.61
N LEU A 45 2.69 12.21 -12.87
CA LEU A 45 2.61 13.27 -11.84
C LEU A 45 2.28 14.69 -12.36
N ARG A 46 2.16 14.90 -13.68
CA ARG A 46 1.86 16.22 -14.28
C ARG A 46 0.40 16.66 -14.17
N THR A 47 -0.49 15.82 -13.64
CA THR A 47 -1.90 16.17 -13.38
C THR A 47 -2.25 16.18 -11.89
N THR A 48 -1.24 16.22 -11.00
CA THR A 48 -1.45 16.22 -9.55
C THR A 48 -2.19 17.47 -9.10
N LYS A 49 -3.50 17.33 -8.86
CA LYS A 49 -4.29 18.35 -8.17
C LYS A 49 -3.83 18.35 -6.71
N LEU A 50 -3.05 19.35 -6.32
CA LEU A 50 -2.72 19.59 -4.93
C LEU A 50 -4.00 19.80 -4.13
N CYS A 51 -4.07 19.10 -3.00
CA CYS A 51 -5.21 19.07 -2.10
C CYS A 51 -5.62 20.46 -1.59
N THR A 52 -6.90 20.81 -1.74
CA THR A 52 -7.52 21.94 -1.04
C THR A 52 -8.65 21.39 -0.17
N THR A 53 -8.50 21.50 1.15
CA THR A 53 -9.44 20.89 2.11
C THR A 53 -10.58 21.87 2.41
N ASN A 54 -11.79 21.59 1.92
CA ASN A 54 -13.04 22.27 2.32
C ASN A 54 -14.04 21.30 2.97
N ASN A 55 -13.55 20.29 3.69
CA ASN A 55 -14.40 19.33 4.40
C ASN A 55 -14.65 19.75 5.86
N ASP A 56 -15.91 19.69 6.29
CA ASP A 56 -16.34 20.05 7.65
C ASP A 56 -16.03 19.00 8.72
N LEU A 57 -15.60 17.79 8.33
CA LEU A 57 -15.40 16.67 9.25
C LEU A 57 -14.23 16.87 10.24
N ARG A 58 -13.32 17.81 9.97
CA ARG A 58 -12.18 18.21 10.82
C ARG A 58 -11.53 17.00 11.50
N LEU A 59 -10.90 16.14 10.69
CA LEU A 59 -10.33 14.89 11.18
C LEU A 59 -9.28 15.13 12.27
N TYR A 60 -9.60 14.71 13.50
CA TYR A 60 -8.60 14.58 14.57
C TYR A 60 -7.78 13.30 14.34
N ILE A 61 -6.49 13.47 14.04
CA ILE A 61 -5.53 12.39 13.81
C ILE A 61 -4.53 12.38 14.97
N PRO A 62 -4.46 11.32 15.79
CA PRO A 62 -3.54 11.27 16.92
C PRO A 62 -2.07 11.37 16.47
N TYR A 63 -1.30 12.26 17.08
CA TYR A 63 0.12 12.43 16.74
C TYR A 63 0.94 11.16 17.01
N SER A 64 0.67 10.47 18.12
CA SER A 64 1.40 9.26 18.55
C SER A 64 1.05 7.97 17.80
N ALA A 65 -0.06 7.95 17.05
CA ALA A 65 -0.45 6.77 16.30
C ALA A 65 0.41 6.60 15.05
N VAL A 66 0.50 5.36 14.53
CA VAL A 66 1.05 5.08 13.21
C VAL A 66 -0.08 5.18 12.19
N LYS A 67 0.14 5.94 11.10
CA LYS A 67 -0.90 6.26 10.13
C LYS A 67 -0.78 5.32 8.95
N PHE A 68 -1.82 4.54 8.72
CA PHE A 68 -1.89 3.59 7.63
C PHE A 68 -2.75 4.14 6.50
N PHE A 69 -2.24 3.94 5.29
CA PHE A 69 -2.96 4.05 4.03
C PHE A 69 -3.08 2.64 3.45
N TRP A 70 -3.96 2.45 2.47
CA TRP A 70 -4.13 1.16 1.82
C TRP A 70 -4.69 1.30 0.39
N SER A 71 -4.39 0.34 -0.48
CA SER A 71 -4.95 0.29 -1.85
C SER A 71 -4.92 -1.12 -2.44
N GLY A 72 -5.79 -1.38 -3.41
CA GLY A 72 -5.70 -2.55 -4.29
C GLY A 72 -6.01 -3.90 -3.66
N PHE A 73 -6.86 -3.94 -2.62
CA PHE A 73 -7.23 -5.20 -1.94
C PHE A 73 -8.15 -6.06 -2.81
N GLY A 74 -8.94 -5.43 -3.69
CA GLY A 74 -9.66 -6.15 -4.73
C GLY A 74 -10.81 -7.02 -4.26
N VAL A 75 -11.36 -6.71 -3.09
CA VAL A 75 -12.49 -7.41 -2.42
C VAL A 75 -13.48 -6.39 -1.86
N ALA A 76 -14.73 -6.84 -1.64
CA ALA A 76 -15.69 -6.09 -0.83
C ALA A 76 -15.18 -5.94 0.61
N ASP A 77 -15.66 -4.92 1.32
CA ASP A 77 -15.29 -4.58 2.71
C ASP A 77 -13.77 -4.46 2.96
N SER A 78 -13.03 -4.02 1.95
CA SER A 78 -11.58 -3.79 2.04
C SER A 78 -11.19 -2.74 3.08
N ASP A 79 -12.12 -1.86 3.43
CA ASP A 79 -12.03 -0.89 4.52
C ASP A 79 -11.90 -1.57 5.90
N ILE A 80 -12.64 -2.67 6.13
CA ILE A 80 -12.55 -3.47 7.35
C ILE A 80 -11.21 -4.21 7.40
N VAL A 81 -10.84 -4.86 6.29
CA VAL A 81 -9.55 -5.58 6.17
C VAL A 81 -8.38 -4.64 6.46
N ALA A 82 -8.41 -3.43 5.91
CA ALA A 82 -7.33 -2.45 6.10
C ALA A 82 -7.22 -2.01 7.55
N ALA A 83 -8.36 -1.75 8.21
CA ALA A 83 -8.39 -1.39 9.62
C ALA A 83 -7.80 -2.49 10.51
N GLU A 84 -8.22 -3.75 10.32
CA GLU A 84 -7.70 -4.90 11.08
C GLU A 84 -6.20 -5.10 10.87
N THR A 85 -5.75 -4.96 9.61
CA THR A 85 -4.33 -5.12 9.27
C THR A 85 -3.48 -4.01 9.89
N ALA A 86 -3.97 -2.77 9.89
CA ALA A 86 -3.30 -1.63 10.52
C ALA A 86 -3.20 -1.79 12.06
N GLU A 87 -4.31 -2.19 12.70
CA GLU A 87 -4.35 -2.47 14.14
C GLU A 87 -3.37 -3.60 14.51
N TYR A 88 -3.36 -4.69 13.74
CA TYR A 88 -2.44 -5.81 13.93
C TYR A 88 -0.97 -5.38 13.79
N MET A 89 -0.61 -4.72 12.68
CA MET A 89 0.78 -4.35 12.41
C MET A 89 1.35 -3.35 13.42
N ALA A 90 0.56 -2.36 13.83
CA ALA A 90 1.00 -1.44 14.87
C ALA A 90 1.09 -2.13 16.24
N GLY A 91 0.13 -3.01 16.54
CA GLY A 91 0.07 -3.76 17.80
C GLY A 91 1.31 -4.63 18.04
N LYS A 92 1.88 -5.24 16.99
CA LYS A 92 3.15 -6.00 17.08
C LYS A 92 4.32 -5.17 17.61
N GLU A 93 4.25 -3.85 17.47
CA GLU A 93 5.28 -2.92 17.93
C GLU A 93 4.88 -2.17 19.21
N GLY A 94 3.79 -2.57 19.87
CA GLY A 94 3.25 -1.87 21.04
C GLY A 94 2.70 -0.47 20.71
N LYS A 95 2.32 -0.24 19.45
CA LYS A 95 1.79 1.05 18.96
C LYS A 95 0.31 0.94 18.61
N THR A 96 -0.35 2.08 18.47
CA THR A 96 -1.70 2.18 17.91
C THR A 96 -1.63 2.51 16.42
N GLY A 97 -2.30 1.71 15.60
CA GLY A 97 -2.45 1.95 14.16
C GLY A 97 -3.79 2.61 13.86
N VAL A 98 -3.80 3.60 12.97
CA VAL A 98 -5.05 4.25 12.51
C VAL A 98 -5.09 4.30 10.99
N THR A 99 -6.25 3.97 10.42
CA THR A 99 -6.60 4.28 9.03
C THR A 99 -7.64 5.39 8.99
N LEU A 100 -7.96 5.92 7.80
CA LEU A 100 -9.07 6.86 7.63
C LEU A 100 -10.38 6.26 8.17
N GLU A 101 -10.65 4.99 7.86
CA GLU A 101 -11.84 4.26 8.26
C GLU A 101 -11.97 4.16 9.77
N ILE A 102 -10.87 3.82 10.47
CA ILE A 102 -10.84 3.77 11.94
C ILE A 102 -11.20 5.14 12.53
N LEU A 103 -10.64 6.22 11.97
CA LEU A 103 -10.95 7.58 12.43
C LEU A 103 -12.39 7.99 12.13
N LEU A 104 -13.00 7.46 11.07
CA LEU A 104 -14.39 7.75 10.69
C LEU A 104 -15.41 6.96 11.52
N ARG A 105 -15.01 5.90 12.23
CA ARG A 105 -15.92 5.12 13.11
C ARG A 105 -16.64 5.98 14.15
N LYS A 106 -16.01 7.07 14.64
CA LYS A 106 -16.66 8.01 15.59
C LYS A 106 -17.73 8.89 14.94
N TYR A 107 -17.77 8.96 13.61
CA TYR A 107 -18.70 9.78 12.84
C TYR A 107 -19.75 8.92 12.12
N LYS A 108 -19.98 7.67 12.53
CA LYS A 108 -20.96 6.75 11.90
C LYS A 108 -22.39 7.30 11.78
N GLN A 109 -22.74 8.36 12.54
CA GLN A 109 -24.02 9.05 12.45
C GLN A 109 -24.07 10.16 11.38
N ASN A 110 -22.95 10.48 10.72
CA ASN A 110 -22.89 11.48 9.67
C ASN A 110 -23.56 10.95 8.40
N MET A 111 -24.57 11.67 7.91
CA MET A 111 -25.37 11.25 6.76
C MET A 111 -24.57 11.06 5.47
N HIS A 112 -23.48 11.81 5.27
CA HIS A 112 -22.62 11.65 4.09
C HIS A 112 -21.85 10.33 4.15
N ILE A 113 -21.39 9.93 5.34
CA ILE A 113 -20.71 8.65 5.54
C ILE A 113 -21.69 7.48 5.34
N GLN A 114 -22.93 7.62 5.83
CA GLN A 114 -23.97 6.60 5.68
C GLN A 114 -24.43 6.44 4.23
N GLY A 115 -24.55 7.56 3.49
CA GLY A 115 -24.99 7.57 2.10
C GLY A 115 -23.93 7.15 1.09
N CYS A 116 -22.64 7.27 1.44
CA CYS A 116 -21.51 6.96 0.57
C CYS A 116 -20.76 5.71 1.03
N ASN A 117 -21.42 4.55 1.00
CA ASN A 117 -20.77 3.28 1.27
C ASN A 117 -19.65 3.00 0.23
N SER A 118 -18.50 2.52 0.69
CA SER A 118 -17.29 2.29 -0.11
C SER A 118 -17.40 1.11 -1.08
N THR A 119 -18.43 0.28 -0.95
CA THR A 119 -18.55 -1.05 -1.59
C THR A 119 -19.61 -1.15 -2.70
N ILE A 120 -20.22 -0.04 -3.12
CA ILE A 120 -21.24 0.02 -4.20
C ILE A 120 -20.70 0.91 -5.33
N PRO A 121 -21.05 0.71 -6.63
CA PRO A 121 -20.71 1.67 -7.67
C PRO A 121 -21.03 3.08 -7.21
N MET A 122 -19.95 3.84 -7.00
CA MET A 122 -19.98 5.05 -6.23
C MET A 122 -20.50 6.17 -7.13
N THR A 123 -21.51 6.91 -6.67
CA THR A 123 -21.95 8.09 -7.42
C THR A 123 -20.81 9.11 -7.48
N PRO A 124 -20.79 10.01 -8.48
CA PRO A 124 -19.76 11.04 -8.56
C PRO A 124 -19.62 11.87 -7.26
N GLU A 125 -20.74 12.12 -6.58
CA GLU A 125 -20.75 12.84 -5.30
C GLU A 125 -20.06 12.04 -4.21
N CYS A 126 -20.33 10.73 -4.11
CA CYS A 126 -19.67 9.87 -3.15
C CYS A 126 -18.19 9.66 -3.46
N GLN A 127 -17.84 9.59 -4.74
CA GLN A 127 -16.44 9.57 -5.16
C GLN A 127 -15.73 10.84 -4.69
N GLN A 128 -16.30 12.01 -4.98
CA GLN A 128 -15.74 13.29 -4.56
C GLN A 128 -15.63 13.41 -3.03
N PHE A 129 -16.63 12.91 -2.29
CA PHE A 129 -16.62 12.88 -0.83
C PHE A 129 -15.42 12.09 -0.28
N TRP A 130 -15.21 10.87 -0.76
CA TRP A 130 -14.07 10.05 -0.34
C TRP A 130 -12.74 10.61 -0.83
N GLU A 131 -12.67 11.14 -2.04
CA GLU A 131 -11.48 11.84 -2.54
C GLU A 131 -11.11 13.03 -1.63
N ASN A 132 -12.10 13.82 -1.19
CA ASN A 132 -11.88 14.93 -0.26
C ASN A 132 -11.42 14.45 1.13
N LEU A 133 -11.94 13.33 1.63
CA LEU A 133 -11.53 12.78 2.92
C LEU A 133 -10.13 12.17 2.89
N SER A 134 -9.81 11.40 1.86
CA SER A 134 -8.45 10.91 1.59
C SER A 134 -7.46 12.07 1.51
N CYS A 135 -7.85 13.13 0.81
CA CYS A 135 -7.09 14.36 0.68
C CYS A 135 -6.87 15.07 2.03
N GLU A 136 -7.93 15.24 2.83
CA GLU A 136 -7.84 15.82 4.17
C GLU A 136 -6.95 14.98 5.09
N TYR A 137 -7.12 13.66 5.08
CA TYR A 137 -6.30 12.73 5.86
C TYR A 137 -4.83 12.87 5.47
N ALA A 138 -4.49 12.72 4.20
CA ALA A 138 -3.13 12.88 3.68
C ALA A 138 -2.52 14.26 3.95
N THR A 139 -3.34 15.31 4.09
CA THR A 139 -2.90 16.68 4.42
C THR A 139 -2.63 16.88 5.91
N ARG A 140 -3.32 16.13 6.79
CA ARG A 140 -3.26 16.31 8.24
C ARG A 140 -2.39 15.30 8.97
N VAL A 141 -2.12 14.13 8.39
CA VAL A 141 -1.27 13.12 9.05
C VAL A 141 0.11 13.69 9.36
N THR A 142 0.69 13.32 10.48
CA THR A 142 2.08 13.62 10.85
C THR A 142 2.73 12.38 11.44
N GLY A 143 4.04 12.38 11.59
CA GLY A 143 4.79 11.29 12.20
C GLY A 143 4.92 10.07 11.29
N GLU A 144 4.80 8.88 11.88
CA GLU A 144 5.05 7.61 11.20
C GLU A 144 3.95 7.24 10.19
N ILE A 145 4.32 7.05 8.92
CA ILE A 145 3.41 6.69 7.84
C ILE A 145 3.70 5.28 7.31
N ARG A 146 2.65 4.49 7.09
CA ARG A 146 2.72 3.15 6.49
C ARG A 146 1.66 2.98 5.41
N ILE A 147 1.93 2.10 4.45
CA ILE A 147 1.02 1.78 3.35
C ILE A 147 0.90 0.27 3.20
N ILE A 148 -0.33 -0.21 3.00
CA ILE A 148 -0.64 -1.61 2.72
C ILE A 148 -1.12 -1.73 1.27
N LEU A 149 -0.42 -2.48 0.44
CA LEU A 149 -0.78 -2.66 -0.96
C LEU A 149 -1.23 -4.11 -1.20
N GLY A 150 -2.43 -4.25 -1.75
CA GLY A 150 -2.88 -5.51 -2.33
C GLY A 150 -2.40 -5.67 -3.78
N SER A 151 -2.70 -6.82 -4.38
CA SER A 151 -2.27 -7.17 -5.73
C SER A 151 -3.08 -6.52 -6.86
N LYS A 152 -4.27 -5.97 -6.57
CA LYS A 152 -5.16 -5.33 -7.57
C LYS A 152 -5.04 -3.81 -7.58
N LEU A 153 -3.83 -3.30 -7.78
CA LEU A 153 -3.58 -1.85 -7.81
C LEU A 153 -4.18 -1.21 -9.07
N ASN A 154 -4.85 -0.07 -8.91
CA ASN A 154 -5.31 0.75 -10.01
C ASN A 154 -4.71 2.16 -9.87
N PRO A 155 -4.04 2.72 -10.89
CA PRO A 155 -3.53 4.09 -10.85
C PRO A 155 -4.58 5.17 -10.53
N GLU A 156 -5.86 4.88 -10.80
CA GLU A 156 -6.98 5.76 -10.46
C GLU A 156 -7.43 5.65 -8.99
N ASP A 157 -6.85 4.73 -8.21
CA ASP A 157 -7.11 4.64 -6.78
C ASP A 157 -6.67 5.93 -6.07
N ARG A 158 -7.41 6.30 -5.02
CA ARG A 158 -7.14 7.50 -4.20
C ARG A 158 -5.70 7.54 -3.67
N TRP A 159 -5.12 6.38 -3.36
CA TRP A 159 -3.72 6.30 -2.96
C TRP A 159 -2.77 6.93 -3.97
N PHE A 160 -2.86 6.55 -5.24
CA PHE A 160 -1.94 7.02 -6.28
C PHE A 160 -2.31 8.41 -6.79
N LYS A 161 -3.61 8.69 -6.92
CA LYS A 161 -4.12 9.94 -7.47
C LYS A 161 -4.04 11.12 -6.49
N ILE A 162 -4.22 10.86 -5.18
CA ILE A 162 -4.45 11.91 -4.17
C ILE A 162 -3.47 11.79 -3.01
N GLU A 163 -3.48 10.65 -2.31
CA GLU A 163 -2.85 10.54 -0.99
C GLU A 163 -1.32 10.56 -1.10
N LYS A 164 -0.74 9.69 -1.93
CA LYS A 164 0.70 9.60 -2.12
C LYS A 164 1.30 10.92 -2.66
N PRO A 165 0.77 11.55 -3.74
CA PRO A 165 1.29 12.84 -4.19
C PRO A 165 1.24 13.93 -3.11
N THR A 166 0.16 13.94 -2.30
CA THR A 166 0.03 14.90 -1.19
C THR A 166 1.08 14.68 -0.12
N LEU A 167 1.33 13.42 0.29
CA LEU A 167 2.38 13.07 1.24
C LEU A 167 3.77 13.41 0.72
N ASP A 168 4.05 13.10 -0.55
CA ASP A 168 5.35 13.39 -1.18
C ASP A 168 5.62 14.90 -1.24
N SER A 169 4.62 15.69 -1.59
CA SER A 169 4.71 17.15 -1.57
C SER A 169 4.99 17.68 -0.16
N ARG A 170 4.23 17.22 0.84
CA ARG A 170 4.41 17.65 2.23
C ARG A 170 5.77 17.28 2.79
N ARG A 171 6.26 16.07 2.49
CA ARG A 171 7.60 15.62 2.88
C ARG A 171 8.68 16.50 2.24
N SER A 172 8.53 16.81 0.95
CA SER A 172 9.48 17.69 0.22
C SER A 172 9.51 19.11 0.79
N ASN A 173 8.40 19.56 1.37
CA ASN A 173 8.27 20.85 2.05
C ASN A 173 8.69 20.81 3.53
N GLY A 174 9.37 19.75 3.98
CA GLY A 174 9.93 19.64 5.33
C GLY A 174 8.89 19.41 6.43
N GLN A 175 7.69 18.92 6.11
CA GLN A 175 6.73 18.55 7.13
C GLN A 175 7.14 17.26 7.87
N ASP A 176 6.70 17.16 9.12
CA ASP A 176 7.00 16.05 10.03
C ASP A 176 6.29 14.75 9.59
N LEU A 177 6.86 14.10 8.58
CA LEU A 177 6.47 12.79 8.05
C LEU A 177 7.71 11.89 8.01
N TRP A 178 7.65 10.73 8.65
CA TRP A 178 8.78 9.80 8.73
C TRP A 178 8.32 8.34 8.72
N GLY A 179 9.29 7.42 8.69
CA GLY A 179 9.03 5.99 8.84
C GLY A 179 8.18 5.35 7.73
N PHE A 180 8.22 5.93 6.52
CA PHE A 180 7.52 5.41 5.34
C PHE A 180 7.88 3.95 5.08
N LYS A 181 6.95 3.04 5.39
CA LYS A 181 7.09 1.61 5.15
C LYS A 181 5.89 1.06 4.38
N GLN A 182 6.20 0.26 3.36
CA GLN A 182 5.21 -0.45 2.57
C GLN A 182 5.14 -1.91 3.01
N TYR A 183 3.91 -2.41 3.04
CA TYR A 183 3.60 -3.81 3.28
C TYR A 183 2.77 -4.34 2.13
N GLU A 184 3.01 -5.59 1.74
CA GLU A 184 2.11 -6.33 0.88
C GLU A 184 1.00 -6.95 1.74
N LEU A 185 -0.24 -6.86 1.27
CA LEU A 185 -1.40 -7.35 2.01
C LEU A 185 -1.29 -8.86 2.27
N GLU A 186 -0.97 -9.64 1.24
CA GLU A 186 -1.05 -11.11 1.33
C GLU A 186 -0.07 -11.70 2.36
N PRO A 187 1.23 -11.36 2.39
CA PRO A 187 2.12 -11.83 3.45
C PRO A 187 1.63 -11.49 4.85
N VAL A 188 1.10 -10.27 5.05
CA VAL A 188 0.63 -9.85 6.37
C VAL A 188 -0.68 -10.55 6.73
N TYR A 189 -1.70 -10.43 5.89
CA TYR A 189 -3.05 -10.86 6.20
C TYR A 189 -3.24 -12.38 6.16
N CYS A 190 -2.50 -13.08 5.30
CA CYS A 190 -2.64 -14.52 5.11
C CYS A 190 -1.63 -15.36 5.88
N LYS A 191 -0.42 -14.84 6.15
CA LYS A 191 0.63 -15.57 6.88
C LYS A 191 0.75 -15.07 8.31
N ASP A 192 1.10 -13.80 8.49
CA ASP A 192 1.34 -13.22 9.82
C ASP A 192 0.05 -13.21 10.68
N MET A 193 -1.09 -12.93 10.05
CA MET A 193 -2.39 -12.91 10.69
C MET A 193 -3.14 -14.24 10.58
N ALA A 194 -2.51 -15.35 10.14
CA ALA A 194 -3.21 -16.61 9.85
C ALA A 194 -4.10 -17.09 11.02
N THR A 195 -3.59 -17.02 12.24
CA THR A 195 -4.29 -17.46 13.48
C THR A 195 -5.17 -16.37 14.11
N GLN A 196 -5.17 -15.15 13.57
CA GLN A 196 -6.00 -14.07 14.09
C GLN A 196 -7.44 -14.22 13.62
N ASN A 197 -8.36 -14.05 14.57
CA ASN A 197 -9.78 -13.94 14.28
C ASN A 197 -10.03 -12.60 13.59
N THR A 198 -10.60 -12.65 12.39
CA THR A 198 -11.02 -11.46 11.64
C THR A 198 -12.53 -11.30 11.74
N SER A 199 -13.02 -10.07 11.60
CA SER A 199 -14.45 -9.74 11.64
C SER A 199 -15.21 -10.27 10.43
N ILE A 200 -14.47 -10.58 9.35
CA ILE A 200 -14.99 -11.05 8.05
C ILE A 200 -14.18 -12.27 7.55
N PRO A 201 -14.32 -13.45 8.18
CA PRO A 201 -13.54 -14.64 7.84
C PRO A 201 -13.67 -15.07 6.37
N GLN A 202 -14.84 -14.86 5.77
CA GLN A 202 -15.07 -15.15 4.34
C GLN A 202 -14.17 -14.32 3.41
N ILE A 203 -13.90 -13.05 3.74
CA ILE A 203 -13.04 -12.18 2.94
C ILE A 203 -11.57 -12.58 3.10
N LYS A 204 -11.18 -13.02 4.30
CA LYS A 204 -9.85 -13.61 4.52
C LYS A 204 -9.62 -14.81 3.61
N ASN A 205 -10.60 -15.70 3.49
CA ASN A 205 -10.51 -16.80 2.54
C ASN A 205 -10.40 -16.31 1.09
N GLU A 206 -11.20 -15.31 0.69
CA GLU A 206 -11.13 -14.77 -0.68
C GLU A 206 -9.76 -14.17 -1.02
N ILE A 207 -9.15 -13.42 -0.09
CA ILE A 207 -7.81 -12.85 -0.27
C ILE A 207 -6.76 -13.95 -0.28
N CYS A 208 -6.84 -14.91 0.63
CA CYS A 208 -5.76 -15.87 0.89
C CYS A 208 -5.79 -17.13 0.03
N GLN A 209 -6.95 -17.50 -0.54
CA GLN A 209 -7.09 -18.71 -1.38
C GLN A 209 -6.78 -18.47 -2.86
N LYS A 210 -6.57 -17.22 -3.30
CA LYS A 210 -6.28 -16.93 -4.72
C LYS A 210 -4.86 -17.31 -5.19
N ASN A 211 -3.98 -17.75 -4.28
CA ASN A 211 -2.57 -18.05 -4.56
C ASN A 211 -2.09 -19.42 -4.00
N SER A 212 -3.01 -20.33 -3.69
CA SER A 212 -2.71 -21.73 -3.30
C SER A 212 -2.85 -22.69 -4.47
#